data_AF-M7NYG2-F1
#
_entry.id   AF-M7NYG2-F1
#
_cell.length_a   1.000
_cell.length_b   1.000
_cell.length_c   1.000
_cell.angle_alpha   90.00
_cell.angle_beta   90.00
_cell.angle_gamma   90.00
#
_symmetry.space_group_name_H-M   'P 1'
#
loop_
_entity.id
_entity.type
_entity.pdbx_description
1 polymer ?
#
loop_
_entity_poly.entity_id
_entity_poly.type
_entity_poly.pdbx_seq_one_letter_code
_entity_poly.pdbx_strand_id
1 'polypeptide(L)'
;MDLTWGAIGKVMAAGLATYFLLPAILILRDLILWKLVGAFILNEDLRRKLKRYVQIAYEWNSKYAVQSKAQTVGDRTTYTIDGKEVSSEEWFRHFSESNQIGQELRELKFEIDRKARFLRWLLKHYQQDDSDPINDWKRKEFERLNAKNGAEKS
;
A
#
# COMPACT_ATOMS: atom_id res chain seq x y z
N MET A 1 -50.83 -36.36 20.39
CA MET A 1 -49.94 -35.32 19.85
C MET A 1 -49.55 -35.77 18.45
N ASP A 2 -50.23 -35.23 17.44
CA ASP A 2 -49.98 -35.62 16.05
C ASP A 2 -48.72 -34.95 15.56
N LEU A 3 -47.61 -35.69 15.60
CA LEU A 3 -46.37 -35.29 14.95
C LEU A 3 -46.64 -35.30 13.44
N THR A 4 -47.06 -34.16 12.90
CA THR A 4 -47.33 -34.00 11.48
C THR A 4 -46.03 -34.27 10.70
N TRP A 5 -46.10 -35.04 9.62
CA TRP A 5 -44.94 -35.29 8.75
C TRP A 5 -44.21 -34.00 8.30
N GLY A 6 -44.94 -32.88 8.25
CA GLY A 6 -44.37 -31.54 8.02
C GLY A 6 -43.45 -31.05 9.14
N ALA A 7 -43.69 -31.41 10.40
CA ALA A 7 -42.80 -31.10 11.53
C ALA A 7 -41.49 -31.89 11.45
N ILE A 8 -41.57 -33.18 11.09
CA ILE A 8 -40.39 -34.03 10.86
C ILE A 8 -39.56 -33.47 9.70
N GLY A 9 -40.20 -33.09 8.59
CA GLY A 9 -39.53 -32.47 7.45
C GLY A 9 -38.82 -31.16 7.81
N LYS A 10 -39.44 -30.30 8.63
CA LYS A 10 -38.81 -29.06 9.11
C LYS A 10 -37.60 -29.31 10.00
N VAL A 11 -37.65 -30.30 10.89
CA VAL A 11 -36.52 -30.67 11.75
C VAL A 11 -35.37 -31.24 10.92
N MET A 12 -35.67 -32.10 9.94
CA MET A 12 -34.66 -32.64 9.01
C MET A 12 -34.02 -31.54 8.16
N ALA A 13 -34.82 -30.60 7.63
CA ALA A 13 -34.31 -29.46 6.88
C ALA A 13 -33.47 -28.52 7.75
N ALA A 14 -33.88 -28.26 8.99
CA ALA A 14 -33.09 -27.47 9.95
C ALA A 14 -31.77 -28.18 10.30
N GLY A 15 -31.79 -29.50 10.46
CA GLY A 15 -30.59 -30.31 10.65
C GLY A 15 -29.66 -30.23 9.44
N LEU A 16 -30.18 -30.40 8.22
CA LEU A 16 -29.39 -30.32 7.00
C LEU A 16 -28.80 -28.91 6.78
N ALA A 17 -29.58 -27.86 7.08
CA ALA A 17 -29.09 -26.50 7.03
C ALA A 17 -27.96 -26.25 8.05
N THR A 18 -28.13 -26.72 9.29
CA THR A 18 -27.19 -26.48 10.39
C THR A 18 -25.91 -27.28 10.23
N TYR A 19 -26.00 -28.55 9.82
CA TYR A 19 -24.86 -29.46 9.79
C TYR A 19 -24.17 -29.56 8.43
N PHE A 20 -24.81 -29.15 7.33
CA PHE A 20 -24.22 -29.20 5.99
C PHE A 20 -24.12 -27.84 5.32
N LEU A 21 -25.22 -27.08 5.22
CA LEU A 21 -25.19 -25.81 4.49
C LEU A 21 -24.34 -24.76 5.21
N LEU A 22 -24.51 -24.61 6.53
CA LEU A 22 -23.80 -23.60 7.30
C LEU A 22 -22.27 -23.83 7.30
N PRO A 23 -21.75 -25.05 7.56
CA PRO A 23 -20.33 -25.34 7.41
C PRO A 23 -19.82 -25.15 5.98
N ALA A 24 -20.58 -25.56 4.96
CA ALA A 24 -20.18 -25.39 3.56
C ALA A 24 -20.06 -23.90 3.17
N ILE A 25 -20.99 -23.05 3.65
CA ILE A 25 -20.94 -21.60 3.43
C ILE A 25 -19.73 -20.98 4.13
N LEU A 26 -19.40 -21.41 5.35
CA LEU A 26 -18.21 -20.93 6.07
C LEU A 26 -16.92 -21.30 5.33
N ILE A 27 -16.79 -22.54 4.86
CA ILE A 27 -15.62 -22.98 4.07
C ILE A 27 -15.55 -22.18 2.76
N LEU A 28 -16.66 -22.02 2.06
CA LEU A 28 -16.72 -21.27 0.80
C LEU A 28 -16.33 -19.81 1.00
N ARG A 29 -16.83 -19.17 2.05
CA ARG A 29 -16.47 -17.80 2.46
C ARG A 29 -14.97 -17.70 2.64
N ASP A 30 -14.37 -18.58 3.43
CA ASP A 30 -12.94 -18.55 3.71
C ASP A 30 -12.10 -18.77 2.44
N LEU A 31 -12.51 -19.69 1.56
CA LEU A 31 -11.88 -19.90 0.25
C LEU A 31 -11.93 -18.65 -0.64
N ILE A 32 -13.09 -17.98 -0.71
CA ILE A 32 -13.25 -16.73 -1.48
C ILE A 32 -12.33 -15.65 -0.92
N LEU A 33 -12.21 -15.54 0.40
CA LEU A 33 -11.33 -14.56 1.04
C LEU A 33 -9.87 -14.80 0.71
N TRP A 34 -9.39 -16.04 0.84
CA TRP A 34 -8.04 -16.41 0.46
C TRP A 34 -7.75 -16.10 -1.01
N LYS A 35 -8.71 -16.38 -1.89
CA LYS A 35 -8.58 -16.09 -3.32
C LYS A 35 -8.55 -14.59 -3.61
N LEU A 36 -9.40 -13.79 -2.92
CA LEU A 36 -9.42 -12.33 -3.04
C LEU A 36 -8.13 -11.70 -2.52
N VAL A 37 -7.65 -12.13 -1.34
CA VAL A 37 -6.38 -11.66 -0.77
C VAL A 37 -5.23 -12.02 -1.70
N GLY A 38 -5.16 -13.26 -2.19
CA GLY A 38 -4.13 -13.71 -3.12
C GLY A 38 -4.11 -12.89 -4.42
N ALA A 39 -5.26 -12.77 -5.09
CA ALA A 39 -5.34 -12.15 -6.41
C ALA A 39 -5.27 -10.61 -6.37
N PHE A 40 -5.84 -9.98 -5.34
CA PHE A 40 -5.99 -8.53 -5.29
C PHE A 40 -4.94 -7.81 -4.43
N ILE A 41 -4.42 -8.49 -3.42
CA ILE A 41 -3.55 -7.90 -2.39
C ILE A 41 -2.14 -8.49 -2.49
N LEU A 42 -1.99 -9.81 -2.65
CA LEU A 42 -0.69 -10.48 -2.73
C LEU A 42 -0.18 -10.65 -4.17
N ASN A 43 -0.58 -9.76 -5.07
CA ASN A 43 -0.19 -9.87 -6.48
C ASN A 43 1.18 -9.25 -6.77
N GLU A 44 1.77 -9.67 -7.89
CA GLU A 44 3.08 -9.19 -8.34
C GLU A 44 3.06 -7.71 -8.73
N ASP A 45 1.89 -7.19 -9.15
CA ASP A 45 1.68 -5.76 -9.44
C ASP A 45 1.90 -4.90 -8.19
N LEU A 46 1.29 -5.25 -7.06
CA LEU A 46 1.46 -4.51 -5.82
C LEU A 46 2.92 -4.57 -5.34
N ARG A 47 3.56 -5.74 -5.45
CA ARG A 47 4.98 -5.88 -5.13
C ARG A 47 5.85 -4.96 -5.98
N ARG A 48 5.58 -4.88 -7.29
CA ARG A 48 6.30 -3.99 -8.21
C ARG A 48 6.08 -2.52 -7.87
N LYS A 49 4.83 -2.11 -7.63
CA LYS A 49 4.47 -0.73 -7.24
C LYS A 49 5.12 -0.35 -5.91
N LEU A 50 5.19 -1.27 -4.97
CA LEU A 50 5.81 -1.05 -3.67
C LEU A 50 7.33 -0.91 -3.78
N LYS A 51 7.99 -1.75 -4.60
CA LYS A 51 9.42 -1.57 -4.94
C LYS A 51 9.69 -0.21 -5.60
N ARG A 52 8.87 0.16 -6.60
CA ARG A 52 8.97 1.45 -7.29
C ARG A 52 8.77 2.62 -6.33
N TYR A 53 7.76 2.54 -5.45
CA TYR A 53 7.52 3.54 -4.42
C TYR A 53 8.73 3.72 -3.50
N VAL A 54 9.32 2.64 -2.99
CA VAL A 54 10.48 2.70 -2.10
C VAL A 54 11.71 3.27 -2.82
N GLN A 55 11.93 2.89 -4.08
CA GLN A 55 13.01 3.43 -4.92
C GLN A 55 12.86 4.94 -5.15
N ILE A 56 11.66 5.39 -5.54
CA ILE A 56 11.39 6.81 -5.77
C ILE A 56 11.48 7.59 -4.46
N ALA A 57 10.96 7.06 -3.36
CA ALA A 57 11.05 7.71 -2.05
C ALA A 57 12.52 7.91 -1.63
N TYR A 58 13.38 6.93 -1.93
CA TYR A 58 14.82 7.06 -1.71
C TYR A 58 15.45 8.12 -2.62
N GLU A 59 15.14 8.09 -3.93
CA GLU A 59 15.62 9.08 -4.89
C GLU A 59 15.21 10.50 -4.49
N TRP A 60 13.94 10.69 -4.13
CA TRP A 60 13.39 11.93 -3.60
C TRP A 60 14.20 12.45 -2.41
N ASN A 61 14.38 11.60 -1.39
CA ASN A 61 15.11 11.97 -0.18
C ASN A 61 16.58 12.26 -0.44
N SER A 62 17.19 11.58 -1.41
CA SER A 62 18.62 11.77 -1.72
C SER A 62 18.92 13.00 -2.59
N LYS A 63 18.01 13.35 -3.52
CA LYS A 63 18.27 14.39 -4.54
C LYS A 63 17.46 15.66 -4.36
N TYR A 64 16.23 15.56 -3.84
CA TYR A 64 15.25 16.65 -3.88
C TYR A 64 14.79 17.10 -2.48
N ALA A 65 15.09 16.35 -1.42
CA ALA A 65 14.84 16.76 -0.03
C ALA A 65 15.90 17.74 0.52
N VAL A 66 16.44 18.60 -0.35
CA VAL A 66 17.41 19.64 -0.01
C VAL A 66 16.70 20.97 0.26
N GLN A 67 17.29 21.83 1.09
CA GLN A 67 16.70 23.15 1.34
C GLN A 67 16.78 24.00 0.09
N SER A 68 15.63 24.48 -0.37
CA SER A 68 15.51 25.25 -1.58
C SER A 68 14.81 26.58 -1.22
N LYS A 69 15.39 27.73 -1.61
CA LYS A 69 14.82 29.06 -1.36
C LYS A 69 14.98 29.99 -2.57
N ALA A 70 13.94 30.77 -2.85
CA ALA A 70 14.02 31.94 -3.71
C ALA A 70 13.89 33.20 -2.84
N GLN A 71 14.83 34.14 -2.97
CA GLN A 71 14.79 35.42 -2.27
C GLN A 71 14.89 36.55 -3.28
N THR A 72 13.99 37.53 -3.15
CA THR A 72 14.01 38.75 -3.95
C THR A 72 14.47 39.90 -3.06
N VAL A 73 15.58 40.54 -3.43
CA VAL A 73 16.13 41.71 -2.74
C VAL A 73 16.25 42.84 -3.77
N GLY A 74 15.38 43.86 -3.64
CA GLY A 74 15.23 44.89 -4.66
C GLY A 74 14.75 44.31 -6.00
N ASP A 75 15.46 44.63 -7.09
CA ASP A 75 15.16 44.14 -8.44
C ASP A 75 15.84 42.80 -8.80
N ARG A 76 16.58 42.18 -7.87
CA ARG A 76 17.26 40.90 -8.11
C ARG A 76 16.61 39.77 -7.34
N THR A 77 16.37 38.66 -8.04
CA THR A 77 15.93 37.40 -7.43
C THR A 77 17.07 36.40 -7.48
N THR A 78 17.45 35.90 -6.30
CA THR A 78 18.48 34.88 -6.12
C THR A 78 17.80 33.56 -5.75
N TYR A 79 18.18 32.50 -6.45
CA TYR A 79 17.68 31.14 -6.24
C TYR A 79 18.78 30.30 -5.59
N THR A 80 18.44 29.54 -4.55
CA THR A 80 19.41 28.73 -3.80
C THR A 80 18.92 27.31 -3.59
N ILE A 81 19.69 26.31 -4.04
CA ILE A 81 19.48 24.88 -3.77
C ILE A 81 20.61 24.40 -2.88
N ASP A 82 20.28 23.83 -1.73
CA ASP A 82 21.25 23.34 -0.73
C ASP A 82 22.26 24.42 -0.31
N GLY A 83 21.78 25.66 -0.19
CA GLY A 83 22.60 26.83 0.15
C GLY A 83 23.51 27.34 -0.97
N LYS A 84 23.51 26.71 -2.15
CA LYS A 84 24.27 27.16 -3.33
C LYS A 84 23.38 27.99 -4.25
N GLU A 85 23.88 29.14 -4.69
CA GLU A 85 23.18 29.97 -5.68
C GLU A 85 23.16 29.25 -7.04
N VAL A 86 21.98 29.17 -7.65
CA VAL A 86 21.72 28.52 -8.93
C VAL A 86 21.03 29.48 -9.88
N SER A 87 21.10 29.19 -11.17
CA SER A 87 20.35 29.97 -12.17
C SER A 87 18.84 29.77 -12.01
N SER A 88 18.06 30.72 -12.51
CA SER A 88 16.59 30.60 -12.53
C SER A 88 16.15 29.35 -13.30
N GLU A 89 16.80 29.04 -14.42
CA GLU A 89 16.48 27.87 -15.24
C GLU A 89 16.76 26.55 -14.49
N GLU A 90 17.88 26.47 -13.79
CA GLU A 90 18.23 25.29 -12.97
C GLU A 90 17.27 25.12 -11.79
N TRP A 91 16.86 26.23 -11.17
CA TRP A 91 15.84 26.26 -10.13
C TRP A 91 14.48 25.74 -10.64
N PHE A 92 14.00 26.26 -11.77
CA PHE A 92 12.74 25.81 -12.37
C PHE A 92 12.80 24.34 -12.79
N ARG A 93 13.91 23.88 -13.35
CA ARG A 93 14.11 22.46 -13.70
C ARG A 93 14.05 21.57 -12.47
N HIS A 94 14.79 21.91 -11.42
CA HIS A 94 14.78 21.16 -10.16
C HIS A 94 13.37 21.07 -9.57
N PHE A 95 12.62 22.18 -9.57
CA PHE A 95 11.27 22.21 -9.05
C PHE A 95 10.28 21.43 -9.94
N SER A 96 10.43 21.48 -11.26
CA SER A 96 9.60 20.73 -12.20
C SER A 96 9.80 19.22 -12.06
N GLU A 97 11.06 18.76 -12.05
CA GLU A 97 11.41 17.35 -11.84
C GLU A 97 10.95 16.86 -10.46
N SER A 98 11.17 17.69 -9.43
CA SER A 98 10.66 17.44 -8.08
C SER A 98 9.12 17.32 -8.11
N ASN A 99 8.40 18.23 -8.75
CA ASN A 99 6.94 18.09 -8.77
C ASN A 99 6.47 16.82 -9.50
N GLN A 100 7.12 16.41 -10.60
CA GLN A 100 6.81 15.18 -11.32
C GLN A 100 7.05 13.93 -10.47
N ILE A 101 8.23 13.81 -9.88
CA ILE A 101 8.58 12.66 -9.03
C ILE A 101 7.68 12.63 -7.78
N GLY A 102 7.38 13.80 -7.22
CA GLY A 102 6.46 13.94 -6.09
C GLY A 102 5.02 13.54 -6.43
N GLN A 103 4.56 13.78 -7.66
CA GLN A 103 3.26 13.29 -8.15
C GLN A 103 3.25 11.77 -8.28
N GLU A 104 4.25 11.17 -8.94
CA GLU A 104 4.37 9.71 -9.09
C GLU A 104 4.41 9.03 -7.70
N LEU A 105 5.17 9.60 -6.76
CA LEU A 105 5.24 9.10 -5.38
C LEU A 105 3.88 9.15 -4.67
N ARG A 106 3.13 10.23 -4.83
CA ARG A 106 1.78 10.38 -4.23
C ARG A 106 0.79 9.40 -4.82
N GLU A 107 0.81 9.20 -6.13
CA GLU A 107 -0.07 8.23 -6.82
C GLU A 107 0.20 6.81 -6.35
N LEU A 108 1.48 6.39 -6.36
CA LEU A 108 1.88 5.09 -5.86
C LEU A 108 1.51 4.89 -4.40
N LYS A 109 1.74 5.91 -3.55
CA LYS A 109 1.34 5.88 -2.15
C LYS A 109 -0.17 5.70 -2.01
N PHE A 110 -0.97 6.44 -2.77
CA PHE A 110 -2.42 6.35 -2.71
C PHE A 110 -2.93 4.96 -3.09
N GLU A 111 -2.39 4.37 -4.16
CA GLU A 111 -2.77 3.03 -4.59
C GLU A 111 -2.43 1.95 -3.55
N ILE A 112 -1.22 2.01 -2.98
CA ILE A 112 -0.75 1.10 -1.94
C ILE A 112 -1.61 1.27 -0.68
N ASP A 113 -1.81 2.50 -0.21
CA ASP A 113 -2.58 2.79 1.01
C ASP A 113 -4.06 2.43 0.86
N ARG A 114 -4.63 2.53 -0.35
CA ARG A 114 -5.99 2.06 -0.64
C ARG A 114 -6.10 0.54 -0.49
N LYS A 115 -5.14 -0.21 -1.05
CA LYS A 115 -5.10 -1.68 -0.92
C LYS A 115 -4.85 -2.12 0.51
N ALA A 116 -3.97 -1.43 1.24
CA ALA A 116 -3.72 -1.70 2.66
C ALA A 116 -4.95 -1.42 3.54
N ARG A 117 -5.69 -0.33 3.28
CA ARG A 117 -6.95 -0.05 3.97
C ARG A 117 -8.03 -1.10 3.67
N PHE A 118 -8.14 -1.53 2.42
CA PHE A 118 -9.04 -2.61 2.05
C PHE A 118 -8.67 -3.92 2.76
N LEU A 119 -7.39 -4.26 2.82
CA LEU A 119 -6.90 -5.44 3.56
C LEU A 119 -7.28 -5.36 5.04
N ARG A 120 -6.96 -4.25 5.71
CA ARG A 120 -7.28 -4.04 7.12
C ARG A 120 -8.78 -4.10 7.39
N TRP A 121 -9.59 -3.52 6.50
CA TRP A 121 -11.04 -3.61 6.60
C TRP A 121 -11.51 -5.07 6.49
N LEU A 122 -10.96 -5.84 5.55
CA LEU A 122 -11.26 -7.26 5.36
C LEU A 122 -10.87 -8.08 6.61
N LEU A 123 -9.63 -7.97 7.07
CA LEU A 123 -9.13 -8.69 8.25
C LEU A 123 -9.97 -8.38 9.50
N LYS A 124 -10.29 -7.10 9.73
CA LYS A 124 -11.15 -6.67 10.84
C LYS A 124 -12.57 -7.24 10.73
N HIS A 125 -13.16 -7.25 9.54
CA HIS A 125 -14.50 -7.79 9.33
C HIS A 125 -14.58 -9.29 9.64
N TYR A 126 -13.49 -10.03 9.37
CA TYR A 126 -13.41 -11.47 9.62
C TYR A 126 -12.71 -11.85 10.93
N GLN A 127 -12.41 -10.88 11.80
CA GLN A 127 -11.75 -11.10 13.10
C GLN A 127 -10.43 -11.89 12.98
N GLN A 128 -9.71 -11.72 11.87
CA GLN A 128 -8.40 -12.35 11.68
C GLN A 128 -7.31 -11.48 12.32
N ASP A 129 -6.22 -12.12 12.77
CA ASP A 129 -5.08 -11.42 13.35
C ASP A 129 -4.53 -10.35 12.38
N ASP A 130 -4.18 -9.20 12.95
CA ASP A 130 -3.88 -7.94 12.25
C ASP A 130 -2.47 -7.94 11.62
N SER A 131 -2.10 -9.04 10.96
CA SER A 131 -0.85 -9.12 10.19
C SER A 131 -1.00 -8.29 8.92
N ASP A 132 -0.35 -7.11 8.85
CA ASP A 132 -0.31 -6.24 7.66
C ASP A 132 0.91 -6.58 6.78
N PRO A 133 0.81 -7.53 5.83
CA PRO A 133 1.92 -7.95 4.98
C PRO A 133 2.48 -6.83 4.12
N ILE A 134 1.69 -5.78 3.83
CA ILE A 134 2.13 -4.66 3.00
C ILE A 134 3.15 -3.81 3.75
N ASN A 135 2.95 -3.58 5.05
CA ASN A 135 3.95 -2.87 5.88
C ASN A 135 5.22 -3.68 6.04
N ASP A 136 5.12 -5.00 6.22
CA ASP A 136 6.29 -5.87 6.29
C ASP A 136 7.11 -5.85 5.00
N TRP A 137 6.46 -5.88 3.84
CA TRP A 137 7.13 -5.77 2.54
C TRP A 137 7.81 -4.42 2.37
N LYS A 138 7.15 -3.35 2.80
CA LYS A 138 7.72 -2.00 2.76
C LYS A 138 8.96 -1.91 3.62
N ARG A 139 8.92 -2.42 4.85
CA ARG A 139 10.08 -2.44 5.75
C ARG A 139 11.25 -3.23 5.16
N LYS A 140 11.01 -4.45 4.69
CA LYS A 140 12.04 -5.31 4.06
C LYS A 140 12.70 -4.65 2.85
N GLU A 141 11.92 -3.94 2.03
CA GLU A 141 12.46 -3.27 0.84
C GLU A 141 13.31 -2.04 1.20
N PHE A 142 12.93 -1.29 2.24
CA PHE A 142 13.77 -0.22 2.78
C PHE A 142 15.08 -0.75 3.35
N GLU A 143 15.05 -1.84 4.12
CA GLU A 143 16.25 -2.51 4.64
C GLU A 143 17.17 -2.97 3.51
N ARG A 144 16.61 -3.55 2.44
CA ARG A 144 17.36 -3.98 1.25
C ARG A 144 18.09 -2.81 0.59
N LEU A 145 17.42 -1.67 0.40
CA LEU A 145 18.06 -0.49 -0.21
C LEU A 145 19.14 0.11 0.68
N ASN A 146 18.90 0.18 1.99
CA ASN A 146 19.89 0.69 2.95
C ASN A 146 21.14 -0.20 2.99
N ALA A 147 20.96 -1.53 3.01
CA ALA A 147 22.08 -2.47 2.98
C ALA A 147 22.89 -2.36 1.68
N LYS A 148 22.23 -2.25 0.53
CA LYS A 148 22.90 -2.09 -0.77
C LYS A 148 23.74 -0.80 -0.81
N ASN A 149 23.16 0.32 -0.40
CA ASN A 149 23.84 1.62 -0.45
C ASN A 149 24.90 1.80 0.66
N GLY A 150 24.78 1.08 1.78
CA GLY A 150 25.82 1.00 2.81
C GLY A 150 27.02 0.18 2.36
N ALA A 151 26.80 -0.89 1.59
CA ALA A 151 27.86 -1.71 1.00
C ALA A 151 28.60 -1.00 -0.15
N GLU A 152 27.94 -0.12 -0.90
CA GLU A 152 28.59 0.72 -1.93
C GLU A 152 29.40 1.90 -1.35
N LYS A 153 29.29 2.18 -0.04
CA LYS A 153 29.98 3.28 0.65
C LYS A 153 31.12 2.83 1.58
N SER A 154 31.34 1.52 1.75
CA SER A 154 32.51 0.94 2.46
C SER A 154 33.55 0.44 1.47
#